data_AF-A0A7J2YCM7-F1
#
_entry.id   AF-A0A7J2YCM7-F1
#
_cell.length_a   1.000
_cell.length_b   1.000
_cell.length_c   1.000
_cell.angle_alpha   90.00
_cell.angle_beta   90.00
_cell.angle_gamma   90.00
#
_symmetry.space_group_name_H-M   'P 1'
#
loop_
_entity.id
_entity.type
_entity.pdbx_description
1 polymer ?
#
loop_
_entity_poly.entity_id
_entity_poly.type
_entity_poly.pdbx_seq_one_letter_code
_entity_poly.pdbx_strand_id
1 'polypeptide(L)' 'MQYFQALKIGQVRIKDAATKLKNYAGNALPAIALKESKDGIWEPVGEEDMVGVVVGEHGCIICICDKMEMPSP' A
#
# COMPACT_ATOMS: atom_id res chain seq x y z
N MET A 1 -15.99 -4.65 7.58
CA MET A 1 -15.99 -3.20 7.93
C MET A 1 -16.98 -2.47 7.02
N GLN A 2 -17.54 -1.33 7.44
CA GLN A 2 -18.28 -0.45 6.51
C GLN A 2 -17.27 0.25 5.58
N TYR A 3 -17.57 0.39 4.28
CA TYR A 3 -16.66 0.97 3.27
C TYR A 3 -15.93 2.23 3.73
N PHE A 4 -16.66 3.21 4.27
CA PHE A 4 -16.08 4.48 4.73
C PHE A 4 -15.08 4.32 5.87
N GLN A 5 -15.29 3.34 6.75
CA GLN A 5 -14.36 3.03 7.83
C GLN A 5 -13.06 2.44 7.27
N ALA A 6 -13.17 1.49 6.34
CA ALA A 6 -12.02 0.93 5.64
C ALA A 6 -11.24 2.03 4.91
N LEU A 7 -11.94 2.92 4.19
CA LEU A 7 -11.31 4.00 3.44
C LEU A 7 -10.53 4.95 4.34
N LYS A 8 -11.10 5.33 5.49
CA LYS A 8 -10.43 6.22 6.45
C LYS A 8 -9.17 5.60 7.02
N ILE A 9 -9.21 4.31 7.35
CA ILE A 9 -8.03 3.58 7.86
C ILE A 9 -6.94 3.52 6.78
N GLY A 10 -7.31 3.14 5.55
CA GLY A 10 -6.38 3.07 4.42
C GLY A 10 -5.74 4.43 4.11
N GLN A 11 -6.52 5.52 4.12
CA GLN A 11 -6.02 6.88 3.87
C GLN A 11 -4.97 7.34 4.89
N VAL A 12 -5.11 6.96 6.16
CA VAL A 12 -4.09 7.24 7.18
C VAL A 12 -2.82 6.44 6.89
N ARG A 13 -2.96 5.13 6.66
CA ARG A 13 -1.84 4.22 6.41
C ARG A 13 -1.01 4.62 5.18
N ILE A 14 -1.65 4.92 4.06
CA ILE A 14 -0.93 5.33 2.83
C ILE A 14 -0.21 6.67 3.00
N LYS A 15 -0.76 7.58 3.82
CA LYS A 15 -0.13 8.88 4.06
C LYS A 15 1.13 8.70 4.91
N ASP A 16 1.06 7.83 5.91
CA ASP A 16 2.21 7.48 6.75
C ASP A 16 3.29 6.78 5.93
N ALA A 17 2.92 5.80 5.10
CA ALA A 17 3.84 5.11 4.19
C ALA A 17 4.48 6.07 3.18
N ALA A 18 3.68 6.93 2.51
CA ALA A 18 4.21 7.93 1.59
C ALA A 18 5.15 8.91 2.29
N THR A 19 4.87 9.29 3.55
CA THR A 19 5.76 10.16 4.33
C THR A 19 7.08 9.46 4.65
N LYS A 20 7.04 8.19 5.06
CA LYS A 20 8.25 7.37 5.30
C LYS A 20 9.11 7.26 4.04
N LEU A 21 8.50 6.91 2.91
CA LEU A 21 9.22 6.76 1.65
C LEU A 21 9.75 8.11 1.14
N LYS A 22 9.00 9.20 1.33
CA LYS A 22 9.45 10.55 0.98
C LYS A 22 10.68 10.96 1.79
N ASN A 23 10.73 10.64 3.08
CA ASN A 23 11.90 10.93 3.92
C ASN A 23 13.14 10.15 3.47
N TYR A 24 12.96 8.97 2.88
CA TYR A 24 14.05 8.14 2.37
C TYR A 24 14.50 8.53 0.95
N ALA A 25 13.55 8.73 0.03
CA ALA A 25 13.81 8.91 -1.41
C ALA A 25 13.67 10.36 -1.90
N GLY A 26 13.34 11.31 -1.02
CA GLY A 26 13.08 12.72 -1.35
C GLY A 26 11.68 12.98 -1.91
N ASN A 27 11.16 12.07 -2.74
CA ASN A 27 9.81 12.14 -3.32
C ASN A 27 9.10 10.79 -3.23
N ALA A 28 7.83 10.80 -2.86
CA ALA A 28 6.96 9.63 -2.84
C ALA A 28 5.50 10.04 -3.04
N LEU A 29 4.71 9.15 -3.63
CA LEU A 29 3.28 9.34 -3.87
C LEU A 29 2.47 8.24 -3.17
N PRO A 30 1.30 8.57 -2.61
CA PRO A 30 0.36 7.55 -2.17
C PRO A 30 -0.20 6.79 -3.38
N ALA A 31 -0.39 5.47 -3.24
CA ALA A 31 -0.85 4.61 -4.32
C ALA A 31 -2.33 4.22 -4.15
N ILE A 32 -2.63 3.23 -3.31
CA ILE A 32 -3.95 2.61 -3.19
C ILE A 32 -4.33 2.61 -1.71
N ALA A 33 -5.56 3.02 -1.36
CA ALA A 33 -6.05 3.05 0.03
C ALA A 33 -6.87 1.81 0.41
N LEU A 34 -7.42 1.11 -0.60
CA LEU A 34 -8.35 0.00 -0.42
C LEU A 34 -8.04 -1.12 -1.41
N LYS A 35 -8.22 -2.36 -0.98
CA LYS A 35 -8.28 -3.54 -1.85
C LYS A 35 -9.69 -4.13 -1.79
N GLU A 36 -10.15 -4.69 -2.90
CA GLU A 36 -11.37 -5.49 -2.95
C GLU A 36 -11.01 -6.97 -2.75
N SER A 37 -11.66 -7.62 -1.79
CA SER A 37 -11.53 -9.07 -1.57
C SER A 37 -12.39 -9.85 -2.59
N LYS A 38 -12.19 -11.18 -2.66
CA LYS A 38 -12.98 -12.06 -3.54
C LYS A 38 -14.50 -12.00 -3.27
N ASP A 39 -14.88 -11.64 -2.05
CA ASP A 39 -16.27 -11.54 -1.62
C ASP A 39 -16.88 -10.14 -1.86
N GLY A 40 -16.17 -9.26 -2.58
CA GLY A 40 -16.60 -7.88 -2.83
C GLY A 40 -16.51 -6.96 -1.61
N ILE A 41 -15.82 -7.40 -0.55
CA ILE A 41 -15.60 -6.60 0.65
C ILE A 41 -14.36 -5.74 0.46
N TRP A 42 -14.51 -4.43 0.69
CA TRP A 42 -13.41 -3.47 0.67
C TRP A 42 -12.65 -3.46 2.00
N GLU A 43 -11.34 -3.63 1.92
CA GLU A 43 -10.43 -3.69 3.05
C GLU A 43 -9.36 -2.60 2.95
N PRO A 44 -8.96 -1.97 4.07
CA PRO A 44 -7.84 -1.04 4.06
C PRO A 44 -6.54 -1.77 3.73
N VAL A 45 -5.66 -1.13 2.96
CA VAL A 45 -4.28 -1.58 2.75
C VAL A 45 -3.31 -0.82 3.66
N GLY A 46 -2.04 -1.19 3.66
CA GLY A 46 -0.95 -0.60 4.44
C GLY A 46 -0.92 -1.09 5.89
N GLU A 47 -1.29 -2.35 6.12
CA GLU A 47 -1.15 -2.97 7.45
C GLU A 47 0.32 -3.29 7.78
N GLU A 48 1.11 -3.58 6.75
CA GLU A 48 2.52 -3.87 6.86
C GLU A 48 3.34 -2.88 6.02
N ASP A 49 4.58 -2.63 6.43
CA ASP A 49 5.52 -1.81 5.66
C ASP A 49 6.63 -2.70 5.08
N MET A 50 6.29 -3.61 4.17
CA MET A 50 7.32 -4.33 3.41
C MET A 50 7.88 -3.46 2.30
N VAL A 51 9.11 -3.78 1.86
CA VAL A 51 9.79 -3.02 0.81
C VAL A 51 9.91 -3.86 -0.45
N GLY A 52 9.30 -3.37 -1.52
CA GLY A 52 9.52 -3.87 -2.87
C GLY A 52 10.49 -2.96 -3.63
N VAL A 53 11.41 -3.55 -4.37
CA VAL A 53 12.30 -2.82 -5.28
C VAL A 53 12.21 -3.44 -6.67
N VAL A 54 11.84 -2.62 -7.65
CA VAL A 54 11.82 -3.01 -9.06
C VAL A 54 12.90 -2.20 -9.77
N VAL A 55 13.89 -2.89 -10.32
CA VAL A 55 14.98 -2.27 -11.09
C VAL A 55 14.68 -2.42 -12.58
N GLY A 56 14.69 -1.31 -13.31
CA GLY A 56 14.60 -1.26 -14.76
C GLY A 56 15.86 -0.65 -15.37
N GLU A 57 15.93 -0.61 -16.70
CA GLU A 57 17.10 -0.11 -17.43
C GLU A 57 17.45 1.36 -17.14
N HIS A 58 16.47 2.16 -16.70
CA HIS A 58 16.63 3.60 -16.47
C HIS A 58 16.46 4.02 -14.99
N GLY A 59 16.42 3.07 -14.06
CA GLY A 59 16.32 3.39 -12.63
C GLY A 59 15.61 2.32 -11.83
N CYS A 60 15.18 2.68 -10.62
CA CYS A 60 14.42 1.78 -9.77
C CYS A 60 13.18 2.45 -9.19
N ILE A 61 12.16 1.64 -8.95
CA ILE A 61 10.98 2.00 -8.18
C ILE A 61 11.08 1.29 -6.84
N ILE A 62 10.96 2.06 -5.77
CA ILE A 62 10.87 1.56 -4.40
C ILE A 62 9.44 1.75 -3.95
N CYS A 63 8.80 0.70 -3.46
CA CYS A 63 7.45 0.75 -2.94
C CYS A 63 7.41 0.21 -1.50
N ILE A 64 6.55 0.83 -0.70
CA ILE A 64 6.10 0.24 0.56
C ILE A 64 4.82 -0.53 0.24
N CYS A 65 4.77 -1.80 0.60
CA CYS A 65 3.68 -2.72 0.26
C CYS A 65 3.32 -3.64 1.43
N ASP A 66 2.10 -4.18 1.36
CA ASP A 66 1.66 -5.26 2.23
C ASP A 66 2.08 -6.62 1.67
N LYS A 67 2.00 -7.65 2.51
CA LYS A 67 2.09 -9.04 2.07
C LYS A 67 1.03 -9.34 1.04
N MET A 68 1.49 -9.93 -0.05
CA MET A 68 0.60 -10.62 -0.95
C MET A 68 0.02 -11.81 -0.20
N GLU A 69 -1.26 -11.73 0.15
CA GLU A 69 -2.01 -12.90 0.59
C GLU A 69 -2.07 -13.86 -0.60
N MET A 70 -1.30 -14.95 -0.52
CA MET A 70 -1.47 -16.04 -1.47
C MET A 70 -2.92 -16.53 -1.35
N PRO A 71 -3.64 -16.72 -2.46
CA PRO A 71 -4.96 -17.32 -2.39
C PRO A 71 -4.83 -18.67 -1.67
N SER A 72 -5.67 -18.88 -0.64
CA SER A 72 -5.82 -20.20 -0.03
C SER A 72 -6.11 -21.23 -1.14
N PRO A 73 -5.51 -22.43 -1.07
CA PRO A 73 -5.72 -23.48 -2.07
C PRO A 73 -7.19 -23.83 -2.26
#